data_AF-A0A139QWD5-F1
#
_entry.id   AF-A0A139QWD5-F1
#
_cell.length_a   1.000
_cell.length_b   1.000
_cell.length_c   1.000
_cell.angle_alpha   90.00
_cell.angle_beta   90.00
_cell.angle_gamma   90.00
#
_symmetry.space_group_name_H-M   'P 1'
#
loop_
_entity.id
_entity.type
_entity.pdbx_description
1 polymer ?
#
loop_
_entity_poly.entity_id
_entity_poly.type
_entity_poly.pdbx_seq_one_letter_code
_entity_poly.pdbx_strand_id
1 'polypeptide(L)'
;MDLTNLTKKNQEFIHIATNQLIQDGKSDDEIKAILEEVLPTIVENQKKGLTARALFGAPTVWAASFTEKASDKKAEQTAKNDNPWLMWLDTSLLFIGVVALLNAVIGFFNSTTTSSGLLSLLALGFGGGAAMYATYHFIYRHSGKPKSERPGWAKTILVLVLAMLGWVLLYTATAFLPAAINPQLPAIVMLIIGAAALLGRYFLQKKYNILNAMTPQQ
;
A
#
# COMPACT_ATOMS: atom_id res chain seq x y z
N MET A 1 -24.81 24.46 23.15
CA MET A 1 -23.98 25.52 22.53
C MET A 1 -24.90 26.44 21.77
N ASP A 2 -24.83 27.75 22.04
CA ASP A 2 -25.58 28.73 21.28
C ASP A 2 -24.68 29.32 20.17
N LEU A 3 -24.97 28.96 18.92
CA LEU A 3 -24.22 29.39 17.73
C LEU A 3 -24.89 30.58 17.01
N THR A 4 -25.97 31.13 17.58
CA THR A 4 -26.76 32.22 16.95
C THR A 4 -25.96 33.51 16.80
N ASN A 5 -24.96 33.74 17.65
CA ASN A 5 -24.09 34.90 17.60
C ASN A 5 -22.98 34.82 16.53
N LEU A 6 -22.87 33.73 15.78
CA LEU A 6 -21.87 33.56 14.74
C LEU A 6 -22.39 33.95 13.36
N THR A 7 -21.52 34.51 12.52
CA THR A 7 -21.83 34.64 11.08
C THR A 7 -22.03 33.27 10.42
N LYS A 8 -22.78 33.22 9.31
CA LYS A 8 -23.01 31.97 8.55
C LYS A 8 -21.71 31.23 8.17
N LYS A 9 -20.66 31.97 7.80
CA LYS A 9 -19.35 31.38 7.46
C LYS A 9 -18.67 30.72 8.66
N ASN A 10 -18.84 31.28 9.85
CA ASN A 10 -18.29 30.72 11.09
C ASN A 10 -19.13 29.56 11.61
N GLN A 11 -20.45 29.60 11.44
CA GLN A 11 -21.33 28.46 11.72
C GLN A 11 -20.97 27.23 10.87
N GLU A 12 -20.72 27.44 9.58
CA GLU A 12 -20.30 26.37 8.66
C GLU A 12 -18.95 25.75 9.07
N PHE A 13 -18.00 26.59 9.49
CA PHE A 13 -16.72 26.11 10.02
C PHE A 13 -16.92 25.18 11.23
N ILE A 14 -17.74 25.61 12.20
CA ILE A 14 -18.02 24.83 13.41
C ILE A 14 -18.73 23.52 13.06
N HIS A 15 -19.69 23.54 12.14
CA HIS A 15 -20.41 22.34 11.72
C HIS A 15 -19.48 21.30 11.06
N ILE A 16 -18.64 21.72 10.11
CA ILE A 16 -17.67 20.82 9.46
C ILE A 16 -16.66 20.27 10.47
N ALA A 17 -16.12 21.13 11.35
CA ALA A 17 -15.16 20.69 12.35
C ALA A 17 -15.79 19.71 13.36
N THR A 18 -17.04 19.97 13.81
CA THR A 18 -17.79 19.09 14.71
C THR A 18 -18.00 17.71 14.08
N ASN A 19 -18.45 17.66 12.83
CA ASN A 19 -18.65 16.39 12.11
C ASN A 19 -17.34 15.61 11.96
N GLN A 20 -16.23 16.31 11.71
CA GLN A 20 -14.91 15.68 11.65
C GLN A 20 -14.48 15.11 13.02
N LEU A 21 -14.64 15.87 14.12
CA LEU A 21 -14.33 15.40 15.47
C LEU A 21 -15.18 14.17 15.87
N ILE A 22 -16.46 14.12 15.49
CA ILE A 22 -17.33 12.95 15.68
C ILE A 22 -16.79 11.75 14.89
N GLN A 23 -16.43 11.94 13.62
CA GLN A 23 -15.83 10.88 12.78
C GLN A 23 -14.50 10.36 13.35
N ASP A 24 -13.76 11.24 14.01
CA ASP A 24 -12.50 10.92 14.66
C ASP A 24 -12.67 10.29 16.06
N GLY A 25 -13.92 10.08 16.49
CA GLY A 25 -14.27 9.31 17.69
C GLY A 25 -14.29 10.12 18.99
N LYS A 26 -14.38 11.45 18.90
CA LYS A 26 -14.56 12.31 20.09
C LYS A 26 -15.97 12.20 20.66
N SER A 27 -16.05 12.19 21.99
CA SER A 27 -17.32 12.29 22.71
C SER A 27 -17.90 13.70 22.65
N ASP A 28 -19.21 13.81 22.84
CA ASP A 28 -19.90 15.12 22.86
C ASP A 28 -19.30 16.08 23.89
N ASP A 29 -18.87 15.58 25.04
CA ASP A 29 -18.23 16.39 26.09
C ASP A 29 -16.84 16.92 25.68
N GLU A 30 -16.04 16.09 25.00
CA GLU A 30 -14.74 16.53 24.46
C GLU A 30 -14.91 17.59 23.36
N ILE A 31 -15.86 17.36 22.44
CA ILE A 31 -16.19 18.31 21.37
C ILE A 31 -16.64 19.64 22.00
N LYS A 32 -17.48 19.57 23.03
CA LYS A 32 -17.95 20.75 23.73
C LYS A 32 -16.80 21.54 24.36
N ALA A 33 -15.87 20.87 25.03
CA ALA A 33 -14.70 21.51 25.63
C ALA A 33 -13.81 22.19 24.57
N ILE A 34 -13.53 21.51 23.45
CA ILE A 34 -12.71 22.04 22.34
C ILE A 34 -13.34 23.31 21.75
N LEU A 35 -14.66 23.28 21.49
CA LEU A 35 -15.35 24.41 20.87
C LEU A 35 -15.52 25.57 21.87
N GLU A 36 -15.72 25.31 23.17
CA GLU A 36 -15.81 26.36 24.20
C GLU A 36 -14.52 27.20 24.30
N GLU A 37 -13.36 26.62 24.03
CA GLU A 37 -12.08 27.34 24.02
C GLU A 37 -11.98 28.36 22.86
N VAL A 38 -12.47 28.00 21.68
CA VAL A 38 -12.28 28.82 20.45
C VAL A 38 -13.44 29.74 20.11
N LEU A 39 -14.66 29.42 20.58
CA LEU A 39 -15.86 30.22 20.29
C LEU A 39 -15.72 31.70 20.68
N PRO A 40 -15.18 32.07 21.87
CA PRO A 40 -14.99 33.47 22.23
C PRO A 40 -14.09 34.23 21.24
N THR A 41 -12.99 33.60 20.82
CA THR A 41 -12.06 34.17 19.84
C THR A 41 -12.71 34.40 18.48
N ILE A 42 -13.56 33.48 18.03
CA ILE A 42 -14.32 33.62 16.78
C ILE A 42 -15.31 34.79 16.90
N VAL A 43 -16.02 34.87 18.02
CA VAL A 43 -17.02 35.93 18.27
C VAL A 43 -16.39 37.32 18.34
N GLU A 44 -15.17 37.44 18.87
CA GLU A 44 -14.45 38.70 18.91
C GLU A 44 -13.93 39.11 17.53
N ASN A 45 -13.30 38.19 16.81
CA ASN A 45 -12.62 38.49 15.55
C ASN A 45 -13.58 38.62 14.35
N GLN A 46 -14.78 38.02 14.42
CA GLN A 46 -15.79 38.25 13.38
C GLN A 46 -16.29 39.70 13.34
N LYS A 47 -16.26 40.43 14.47
CA LYS A 47 -16.58 41.87 14.51
C LYS A 47 -15.57 42.70 13.70
N LYS A 48 -14.36 42.17 13.52
CA LYS A 48 -13.27 42.73 12.72
C LYS A 48 -13.28 42.21 11.28
N GLY A 49 -14.30 41.46 10.87
CA GLY A 49 -14.42 40.87 9.53
C GLY A 49 -13.59 39.60 9.30
N LEU A 50 -12.93 39.06 10.32
CA LEU A 50 -12.13 37.84 10.21
C LEU A 50 -13.00 36.60 10.40
N THR A 51 -12.86 35.62 9.49
CA THR A 51 -13.57 34.33 9.58
C THR A 51 -12.76 33.32 10.39
N ALA A 52 -13.43 32.35 11.00
CA ALA A 52 -12.78 31.24 11.70
C ALA A 52 -11.78 30.50 10.79
N ARG A 53 -12.10 30.37 9.50
CA ARG A 53 -11.20 29.78 8.50
C ARG A 53 -9.92 30.61 8.29
N ALA A 54 -9.99 31.94 8.41
CA ALA A 54 -8.82 32.82 8.33
C ALA A 54 -7.97 32.75 9.60
N LEU A 55 -8.59 32.51 10.76
CA LEU A 55 -7.89 32.39 12.05
C LEU A 55 -7.22 31.03 12.24
N PHE A 56 -7.88 29.95 11.80
CA PHE A 56 -7.52 28.57 12.15
C PHE A 56 -7.21 27.68 10.94
N GLY A 57 -7.33 28.19 9.71
CA GLY A 57 -7.16 27.40 8.49
C GLY A 57 -8.39 26.58 8.13
N ALA A 58 -8.23 25.48 7.39
CA ALA A 58 -9.36 24.66 6.97
C ALA A 58 -10.00 23.91 8.18
N PRO A 59 -11.34 23.85 8.29
CA PRO A 59 -12.03 23.26 9.44
C PRO A 59 -11.67 21.79 9.70
N THR A 60 -11.42 21.00 8.64
CA THR A 60 -11.01 19.60 8.76
C THR A 60 -9.58 19.44 9.29
N VAL A 61 -8.66 20.32 8.87
CA VAL A 61 -7.27 20.33 9.35
C VAL A 61 -7.22 20.77 10.81
N TRP A 62 -8.02 21.78 11.16
CA TRP A 62 -8.16 22.23 12.53
C TRP A 62 -8.79 21.17 13.44
N ALA A 63 -9.85 20.47 13.01
CA ALA A 63 -10.41 19.35 13.77
C ALA A 63 -9.36 18.23 13.99
N ALA A 64 -8.58 17.92 12.94
CA ALA A 64 -7.55 16.89 13.00
C ALA A 64 -6.41 17.18 14.00
N SER A 65 -6.19 18.44 14.42
CA SER A 65 -5.18 18.75 15.43
C SER A 65 -5.56 18.30 16.84
N PHE A 66 -6.86 18.08 17.12
CA PHE A 66 -7.34 17.61 18.43
C PHE A 66 -7.38 16.08 18.53
N THR A 67 -6.96 15.40 17.48
CA THR A 67 -7.03 13.94 17.33
C THR A 67 -5.68 13.25 17.39
N GLU A 68 -4.64 13.92 17.89
CA GLU A 68 -3.26 13.41 18.12
C GLU A 68 -3.16 12.13 19.01
N LYS A 69 -4.26 11.42 19.30
CA LYS A 69 -4.25 10.09 19.94
C LYS A 69 -5.21 9.06 19.32
N ALA A 70 -5.96 9.42 18.27
CA ALA A 70 -6.83 8.48 17.55
C ALA A 70 -6.20 7.97 16.24
N SER A 71 -5.22 8.71 15.69
CA SER A 71 -4.38 8.25 14.59
C SER A 71 -3.58 7.00 14.96
N ASP A 72 -3.09 6.91 16.21
CA ASP A 72 -2.22 5.80 16.63
C ASP A 72 -3.01 4.50 16.86
N LYS A 73 -4.23 4.59 17.40
CA LYS A 73 -5.09 3.42 17.62
C LYS A 73 -5.69 2.84 16.33
N LYS A 74 -5.89 3.66 15.29
CA LYS A 74 -6.22 3.16 13.94
C LYS A 74 -4.97 2.73 13.18
N ALA A 75 -3.81 3.35 13.39
CA ALA A 75 -2.55 2.95 12.75
C ALA A 75 -2.08 1.57 13.23
N GLU A 76 -2.27 1.20 14.50
CA GLU A 76 -1.94 -0.15 14.98
C GLU A 76 -2.86 -1.24 14.39
N GLN A 77 -4.09 -0.90 14.00
CA GLN A 77 -4.99 -1.79 13.26
C GLN A 77 -4.77 -1.78 11.73
N THR A 78 -3.98 -0.84 11.21
CA THR A 78 -3.78 -0.62 9.76
C THR A 78 -2.32 -0.68 9.33
N ALA A 79 -1.37 -0.93 10.25
CA ALA A 79 0.02 -1.17 9.92
C ALA A 79 0.08 -2.46 9.07
N LYS A 80 0.40 -2.29 7.79
CA LYS A 80 0.58 -3.44 6.91
C LYS A 80 1.78 -4.24 7.39
N ASN A 81 1.62 -5.56 7.39
CA ASN A 81 2.64 -6.49 7.81
C ASN A 81 3.83 -6.46 6.84
N ASP A 82 4.97 -5.98 7.32
CA ASP A 82 6.21 -5.81 6.57
C ASP A 82 7.18 -6.99 6.71
N ASN A 83 6.69 -8.15 7.19
CA ASN A 83 7.50 -9.36 7.29
C ASN A 83 8.09 -9.73 5.91
N PRO A 84 9.43 -9.81 5.79
CA PRO A 84 10.12 -10.09 4.53
C PRO A 84 9.61 -11.31 3.77
N TRP A 85 9.32 -12.40 4.48
CA TRP A 85 8.88 -13.66 3.90
C TRP A 85 7.47 -13.56 3.33
N LEU A 86 6.59 -12.82 4.01
CA LEU A 86 5.22 -12.60 3.54
C LEU A 86 5.19 -11.67 2.32
N MET A 87 6.00 -10.60 2.32
CA MET A 87 6.11 -9.70 1.18
C MET A 87 6.68 -10.39 -0.07
N TRP A 88 7.72 -11.20 0.12
CA TRP A 88 8.32 -12.03 -0.92
C TRP A 88 7.30 -13.02 -1.48
N LEU A 89 6.66 -13.80 -0.62
CA LEU A 89 5.68 -14.80 -1.01
C LEU A 89 4.46 -14.18 -1.71
N ASP A 90 3.95 -13.04 -1.23
CA ASP A 90 2.84 -12.32 -1.88
C ASP A 90 3.17 -11.98 -3.33
N THR A 91 4.36 -11.43 -3.56
CA THR A 91 4.80 -11.00 -4.88
C THR A 91 5.10 -12.20 -5.78
N SER A 92 5.68 -13.27 -5.23
CA SER A 92 5.92 -14.51 -5.96
C SER A 92 4.64 -15.17 -6.43
N LEU A 93 3.63 -15.28 -5.56
CA LEU A 93 2.33 -15.83 -5.92
C LEU A 93 1.62 -14.99 -6.98
N LEU A 94 1.78 -13.66 -6.95
CA LEU A 94 1.26 -12.80 -8.02
C LEU A 94 1.90 -13.15 -9.37
N PHE A 95 3.23 -13.24 -9.43
CA PHE A 95 3.94 -13.53 -10.67
C PHE A 95 3.65 -14.94 -11.20
N ILE A 96 3.64 -15.95 -10.32
CA ILE A 96 3.23 -17.32 -10.68
C ILE A 96 1.81 -17.30 -11.22
N GLY A 97 0.89 -16.66 -10.49
CA GLY A 97 -0.52 -16.55 -10.84
C GLY A 97 -0.73 -15.96 -12.23
N VAL A 98 -0.19 -14.76 -12.47
CA VAL A 98 -0.35 -14.03 -13.72
C VAL A 98 0.30 -14.79 -14.89
N VAL A 99 1.53 -15.28 -14.72
CA VAL A 99 2.24 -15.96 -15.82
C VAL A 99 1.63 -17.30 -16.14
N ALA A 100 1.22 -18.09 -15.13
CA ALA A 100 0.55 -19.37 -15.37
C ALA A 100 -0.80 -19.17 -16.07
N LEU A 101 -1.61 -18.19 -15.65
CA LEU A 101 -2.87 -17.87 -16.34
C LEU A 101 -2.65 -17.40 -17.78
N LEU A 102 -1.65 -16.54 -18.02
CA LEU A 102 -1.29 -16.11 -19.37
C LEU A 102 -0.88 -17.29 -20.25
N ASN A 103 -0.04 -18.19 -19.75
CA ASN A 103 0.36 -19.40 -20.46
C ASN A 103 -0.83 -20.35 -20.71
N ALA A 104 -1.76 -20.47 -19.76
CA ALA A 104 -2.96 -21.27 -19.93
C ALA A 104 -3.85 -20.72 -21.06
N VAL A 105 -4.10 -19.41 -21.06
CA VAL A 105 -4.86 -18.74 -22.12
C VAL A 105 -4.20 -18.98 -23.48
N ILE A 106 -2.90 -18.71 -23.61
CA ILE A 106 -2.17 -18.92 -24.87
C ILE A 106 -2.25 -20.41 -25.29
N GLY A 107 -2.06 -21.35 -24.36
CA GLY A 107 -2.09 -22.78 -24.65
C GLY A 107 -3.46 -23.31 -25.09
N PHE A 108 -4.56 -22.69 -24.65
CA PHE A 108 -5.91 -23.04 -25.13
C PHE A 108 -6.19 -22.53 -26.56
N PHE A 109 -5.59 -21.40 -26.95
CA PHE A 109 -5.78 -20.81 -28.28
C PHE A 109 -4.68 -21.16 -29.29
N ASN A 110 -3.52 -21.64 -28.84
CA ASN A 110 -2.39 -21.99 -29.70
C ASN A 110 -1.53 -23.12 -29.12
N SER A 111 -1.79 -24.35 -29.58
CA SER A 111 -1.14 -25.57 -29.10
C SER A 111 0.31 -25.78 -29.58
N THR A 112 0.86 -24.88 -30.41
CA THR A 112 2.25 -24.96 -30.89
C THR A 112 3.23 -24.15 -30.05
N THR A 113 2.74 -23.37 -29.09
CA THR A 113 3.60 -22.58 -28.19
C THR A 113 4.16 -23.45 -27.07
N THR A 114 5.48 -23.41 -26.91
CA THR A 114 6.19 -24.05 -25.80
C THR A 114 5.75 -23.41 -24.49
N SER A 115 5.02 -24.16 -23.65
CA SER A 115 4.69 -23.75 -22.29
C SER A 115 5.97 -23.64 -21.47
N SER A 116 6.08 -22.60 -20.62
CA SER A 116 7.12 -22.56 -19.59
C SER A 116 7.08 -23.83 -18.74
N GLY A 117 8.25 -24.42 -18.45
CA GLY A 117 8.34 -25.59 -17.59
C GLY A 117 8.01 -25.24 -16.13
N LEU A 118 7.66 -26.25 -15.32
CA LEU A 118 7.30 -26.04 -13.91
C LEU A 118 8.37 -25.28 -13.12
N LEU A 119 9.64 -25.69 -13.22
CA LEU A 119 10.74 -25.04 -12.51
C LEU A 119 11.04 -23.66 -13.08
N SER A 120 10.85 -23.45 -14.39
CA SER A 120 10.93 -22.12 -15.00
C SER A 120 9.87 -21.16 -14.44
N LEU A 121 8.63 -21.63 -14.26
CA LEU A 121 7.55 -20.84 -13.65
C LEU A 121 7.88 -20.49 -12.20
N LEU A 122 8.38 -21.45 -11.41
CA LEU A 122 8.77 -21.22 -10.01
C LEU A 122 9.97 -20.28 -9.91
N ALA A 123 10.99 -20.44 -10.76
CA ALA A 123 12.14 -19.54 -10.84
C ALA A 123 11.72 -18.12 -11.22
N LEU A 124 10.80 -17.97 -12.18
CA LEU A 124 10.23 -16.69 -12.56
C LEU A 124 9.50 -16.03 -11.38
N GLY A 125 8.64 -16.79 -10.71
CA GLY A 125 7.84 -16.29 -9.58
C GLY A 125 8.66 -15.95 -8.35
N PHE A 126 9.40 -16.92 -7.83
CA PHE A 126 10.21 -16.75 -6.62
C PHE A 126 11.42 -15.85 -6.83
N GLY A 127 12.07 -15.94 -7.99
CA GLY A 127 13.14 -15.04 -8.38
C GLY A 127 12.66 -13.60 -8.53
N GLY A 128 11.53 -13.40 -9.22
CA GLY A 128 10.97 -12.06 -9.42
C GLY A 128 10.45 -11.44 -8.13
N GLY A 129 9.81 -12.24 -7.28
CA GLY A 129 9.44 -11.82 -5.92
C GLY A 129 10.67 -11.43 -5.10
N ALA A 130 11.78 -12.18 -5.19
CA ALA A 130 13.01 -11.87 -4.47
C ALA A 130 13.66 -10.57 -4.97
N ALA A 131 13.69 -10.37 -6.29
CA ALA A 131 14.16 -9.13 -6.92
C ALA A 131 13.31 -7.92 -6.49
N MET A 132 11.98 -8.08 -6.43
CA MET A 132 11.08 -7.05 -5.95
C MET A 132 11.27 -6.75 -4.46
N TYR A 133 11.41 -7.78 -3.61
CA TYR A 133 11.70 -7.59 -2.20
C TYR A 133 13.05 -6.89 -1.98
N ALA A 134 14.09 -7.24 -2.74
CA ALA A 134 15.38 -6.55 -2.69
C ALA A 134 15.23 -5.07 -3.05
N THR A 135 14.49 -4.78 -4.12
CA THR A 135 14.17 -3.40 -4.54
C THR A 135 13.42 -2.66 -3.44
N TYR A 136 12.43 -3.30 -2.80
CA TYR A 136 11.72 -2.73 -1.67
C TYR A 136 12.65 -2.41 -0.50
N HIS A 137 13.44 -3.39 -0.07
CA HIS A 137 14.28 -3.31 1.11
C HIS A 137 15.35 -2.23 1.00
N PHE A 138 15.97 -2.10 -0.18
CA PHE A 138 17.05 -1.13 -0.38
C PHE A 138 16.57 0.23 -0.88
N ILE A 139 15.41 0.31 -1.54
CA ILE A 139 14.94 1.52 -2.22
C ILE A 139 13.59 1.98 -1.65
N TYR A 140 12.50 1.25 -1.91
CA TYR A 140 11.13 1.75 -1.70
C TYR A 140 10.75 2.02 -0.25
N ARG A 141 11.32 1.28 0.72
CA ARG A 141 11.08 1.57 2.14
C ARG A 141 11.65 2.93 2.61
N HIS A 142 12.45 3.60 1.78
CA HIS A 142 13.04 4.91 2.08
C HIS A 142 12.36 6.05 1.32
N SER A 143 11.36 5.77 0.46
CA SER A 143 10.78 6.78 -0.44
C SER A 143 10.09 7.95 0.29
N GLY A 144 9.45 7.71 1.44
CA GLY A 144 8.86 8.76 2.30
C GLY A 144 9.85 9.49 3.23
N LYS A 145 11.11 9.04 3.32
CA LYS A 145 12.10 9.58 4.27
C LYS A 145 12.80 10.85 3.77
N PRO A 146 13.48 11.64 4.63
CA PRO A 146 14.31 12.76 4.20
C PRO A 146 15.37 12.35 3.16
N LYS A 147 15.79 13.29 2.29
CA LYS A 147 16.72 13.00 1.18
C LYS A 147 18.05 12.40 1.63
N SER A 148 18.52 12.73 2.84
CA SER A 148 19.74 12.18 3.45
C SER A 148 19.64 10.69 3.80
N GLU A 149 18.43 10.17 4.02
CA GLU A 149 18.18 8.76 4.36
C GLU A 149 17.84 7.90 3.14
N ARG A 150 17.65 8.52 1.96
CA ARG A 150 17.38 7.82 0.70
C ARG A 150 18.67 7.27 0.11
N PRO A 151 18.65 6.09 -0.53
CA PRO A 151 19.82 5.61 -1.24
C PRO A 151 20.21 6.58 -2.37
N GLY A 152 21.51 6.84 -2.48
CA GLY A 152 22.04 7.61 -3.60
C GLY A 152 21.80 6.91 -4.95
N TRP A 153 21.76 7.69 -6.03
CA TRP A 153 21.42 7.21 -7.38
C TRP A 153 22.27 6.02 -7.84
N ALA A 154 23.57 6.02 -7.55
CA ALA A 154 24.48 4.93 -7.91
C ALA A 154 24.12 3.62 -7.19
N LYS A 155 23.77 3.68 -5.90
CA LYS A 155 23.30 2.52 -5.12
C LYS A 155 21.96 2.01 -5.66
N THR A 156 21.04 2.91 -6.00
CA THR A 156 19.75 2.57 -6.60
C THR A 156 19.93 1.82 -7.92
N ILE A 157 20.75 2.34 -8.84
CA ILE A 157 21.05 1.66 -10.11
C ILE A 157 21.70 0.30 -9.86
N LEU A 158 22.69 0.24 -8.97
CA LEU A 158 23.39 -1.01 -8.66
C LEU A 158 22.44 -2.09 -8.15
N VAL A 159 21.55 -1.75 -7.20
CA VAL A 159 20.56 -2.70 -6.66
C VAL A 159 19.62 -3.19 -7.74
N LEU A 160 19.08 -2.30 -8.57
CA LEU A 160 18.16 -2.68 -9.65
C LEU A 160 18.85 -3.59 -10.67
N VAL A 161 20.08 -3.26 -11.08
CA VAL A 161 20.86 -4.07 -12.02
C VAL A 161 21.17 -5.44 -11.44
N LEU A 162 21.66 -5.53 -10.19
CA LEU A 162 22.00 -6.81 -9.57
C LEU A 162 20.76 -7.68 -9.34
N ALA A 163 19.64 -7.09 -8.90
CA ALA A 163 18.39 -7.81 -8.70
C ALA A 163 17.85 -8.37 -10.04
N MET A 164 17.89 -7.55 -11.09
CA MET A 164 17.44 -7.96 -12.43
C MET A 164 18.37 -9.01 -13.03
N LEU A 165 19.69 -8.83 -12.95
CA LEU A 165 20.67 -9.81 -13.42
C LEU A 165 20.52 -11.15 -12.70
N GLY A 166 20.40 -11.12 -11.36
CA GLY A 166 20.19 -12.33 -10.57
C GLY A 166 18.90 -13.07 -10.96
N TRP A 167 17.80 -12.32 -11.16
CA TRP A 167 16.54 -12.91 -11.59
C TRP A 167 16.60 -13.48 -13.00
N VAL A 168 17.16 -12.75 -13.96
CA VAL A 168 17.33 -13.21 -15.35
C VAL A 168 18.22 -14.43 -15.40
N LEU A 169 19.36 -14.44 -14.71
CA LEU A 169 20.27 -15.59 -14.67
C LEU A 169 19.59 -16.82 -14.04
N LEU A 170 18.81 -16.65 -12.98
CA LEU A 170 18.04 -17.74 -12.37
C LEU A 170 17.03 -18.30 -13.37
N TYR A 171 16.28 -17.45 -14.06
CA TYR A 171 15.29 -17.89 -15.05
C TYR A 171 15.95 -18.55 -16.26
N THR A 172 17.00 -17.96 -16.84
CA THR A 172 17.71 -18.53 -17.99
C THR A 172 18.40 -19.84 -17.66
N ALA A 173 18.91 -20.01 -16.43
CA ALA A 173 19.46 -21.28 -15.96
C ALA A 173 18.45 -22.43 -16.06
N THR A 174 17.14 -22.16 -15.93
CA THR A 174 16.10 -23.20 -16.04
C THR A 174 15.96 -23.76 -17.45
N ALA A 175 16.44 -23.06 -18.49
CA ALA A 175 16.41 -23.53 -19.87
C ALA A 175 17.37 -24.70 -20.12
N PHE A 176 18.38 -24.86 -19.26
CA PHE A 176 19.33 -25.98 -19.33
C PHE A 176 18.87 -27.22 -18.56
N LEU A 177 17.71 -27.15 -17.88
CA LEU A 177 17.18 -28.28 -17.13
C LEU A 177 16.50 -29.27 -18.08
N PRO A 178 16.77 -30.59 -17.95
CA PRO A 178 16.07 -31.59 -18.76
C PRO A 178 14.57 -31.65 -18.44
N ALA A 179 13.78 -32.07 -19.42
CA ALA A 179 12.32 -32.15 -19.30
C ALA A 179 11.84 -33.06 -18.15
N ALA A 180 12.66 -34.02 -17.72
CA ALA A 180 12.36 -34.88 -16.57
C ALA A 180 12.21 -34.11 -15.25
N ILE A 181 12.93 -32.98 -15.08
CA ILE A 181 12.85 -32.15 -13.87
C ILE A 181 12.12 -30.82 -14.12
N ASN A 182 12.12 -30.32 -15.36
CA ASN A 182 11.40 -29.12 -15.77
C ASN A 182 10.36 -29.43 -16.86
N PRO A 183 9.33 -30.24 -16.56
CA PRO A 183 8.35 -30.64 -17.55
C PRO A 183 7.50 -29.45 -17.98
N GLN A 184 7.17 -29.41 -19.27
CA GLN A 184 6.15 -28.50 -19.78
C GLN A 184 4.78 -28.98 -19.32
N LEU A 185 3.97 -28.06 -18.82
CA LEU A 185 2.67 -28.38 -18.24
C LEU A 185 1.55 -28.09 -19.25
N PRO A 186 0.53 -28.96 -19.34
CA PRO A 186 -0.66 -28.69 -20.14
C PRO A 186 -1.36 -27.39 -19.69
N ALA A 187 -2.06 -26.73 -20.61
CA ALA A 187 -2.78 -25.48 -20.35
C ALA A 187 -3.75 -25.58 -19.16
N ILE A 188 -4.44 -26.72 -19.00
CA ILE A 188 -5.33 -26.96 -17.86
C ILE A 188 -4.60 -26.99 -16.51
N VAL A 189 -3.38 -27.53 -16.46
CA VAL A 189 -2.57 -27.57 -15.25
C VAL A 189 -2.07 -26.16 -14.92
N MET A 190 -1.65 -25.40 -15.94
CA MET A 190 -1.29 -23.99 -15.79
C MET A 190 -2.45 -23.14 -15.27
N LEU A 191 -3.67 -23.37 -15.76
CA LEU A 191 -4.88 -22.69 -15.27
C LEU A 191 -5.09 -22.95 -13.78
N ILE A 192 -4.99 -24.21 -13.35
CA ILE A 192 -5.16 -24.61 -11.95
C ILE A 192 -4.08 -23.96 -11.07
N ILE A 193 -2.81 -24.02 -11.49
CA ILE A 193 -1.70 -23.40 -10.74
C ILE A 193 -1.91 -21.89 -10.63
N GLY A 194 -2.28 -21.23 -11.72
CA GLY A 194 -2.51 -19.79 -11.75
C GLY A 194 -3.64 -19.35 -10.82
N ALA A 195 -4.77 -20.05 -10.89
CA ALA A 195 -5.91 -19.81 -10.01
C ALA A 195 -5.55 -20.08 -8.54
N ALA A 196 -4.89 -21.20 -8.24
CA ALA A 196 -4.47 -21.56 -6.89
C ALA A 196 -3.48 -20.53 -6.30
N ALA A 197 -2.53 -20.03 -7.10
CA ALA A 197 -1.58 -19.02 -6.65
C ALA A 197 -2.26 -17.70 -6.29
N LEU A 198 -3.18 -17.21 -7.14
CA LEU A 198 -3.91 -15.97 -6.87
C LEU A 198 -4.90 -16.10 -5.71
N LEU A 199 -5.59 -17.23 -5.58
CA LEU A 199 -6.46 -17.51 -4.43
C LEU A 199 -5.64 -17.62 -3.14
N GLY A 200 -4.52 -18.35 -3.17
CA GLY A 200 -3.60 -18.46 -2.05
C GLY A 200 -3.09 -17.09 -1.62
N ARG A 201 -2.70 -16.24 -2.58
CA ARG A 201 -2.32 -14.85 -2.32
C ARG A 201 -3.45 -14.05 -1.68
N TYR A 202 -4.67 -14.14 -2.22
CA TYR A 202 -5.84 -13.45 -1.66
C TYR A 202 -6.08 -13.84 -0.19
N PHE A 203 -6.02 -15.13 0.14
CA PHE A 203 -6.18 -15.60 1.51
C PHE A 203 -5.04 -15.13 2.43
N LEU A 204 -3.79 -15.14 1.93
CA LEU A 204 -2.63 -14.62 2.68
C LEU A 204 -2.78 -13.12 2.98
N GLN A 205 -3.18 -12.32 1.99
CA GLN A 205 -3.41 -10.89 2.19
C GLN A 205 -4.53 -10.62 3.18
N LYS A 206 -5.64 -11.35 3.07
CA LYS A 206 -6.78 -11.20 3.99
C LYS A 206 -6.41 -11.58 5.43
N LYS A 207 -5.57 -12.61 5.61
CA LYS A 207 -5.18 -13.09 6.93
C LYS A 207 -4.09 -12.25 7.58
N TYR A 208 -3.11 -11.79 6.81
CA TYR A 208 -1.88 -11.19 7.34
C TYR A 208 -1.73 -9.69 7.06
N ASN A 209 -2.65 -9.07 6.31
CA ASN A 209 -2.60 -7.64 5.94
C ASN A 209 -1.23 -7.22 5.37
N ILE A 210 -0.72 -7.99 4.42
CA ILE A 210 0.67 -7.92 3.93
C ILE A 210 0.94 -6.59 3.22
N LEU A 211 2.11 -5.99 3.50
CA LEU A 211 2.62 -4.85 2.76
C LEU A 211 3.08 -5.28 1.36
N ASN A 212 2.66 -4.55 0.33
CA ASN A 212 3.05 -4.88 -1.04
C ASN A 212 4.48 -4.41 -1.32
N ALA A 213 5.38 -5.34 -1.69
CA ALA A 213 6.77 -5.03 -2.01
C ALA A 213 6.93 -4.12 -3.25
N MET A 214 5.92 -4.02 -4.10
CA MET A 214 5.96 -3.18 -5.30
C MET A 214 5.54 -1.73 -5.04
N THR A 215 5.06 -1.40 -3.83
CA THR A 215 4.54 -0.06 -3.52
C THR A 215 5.55 0.74 -2.68
N PRO A 216 5.94 1.96 -3.12
CA PRO A 216 6.68 2.89 -2.29
C PRO A 216 5.94 3.21 -0.99
N GLN A 217 6.66 3.23 0.14
CA GLN A 217 6.09 3.79 1.37
C GLN A 217 6.01 5.31 1.22
N GLN A 218 4.80 5.84 1.38
CA GLN A 218 4.51 7.28 1.35
C GLN A 218 4.85 7.93 2.68
#